data_AF-A0A520QFM0-F1
#
_entry.id   AF-A0A520QFM0-F1
#
_cell.length_a   1.000
_cell.length_b   1.000
_cell.length_c   1.000
_cell.angle_alpha   90.00
_cell.angle_beta   90.00
_cell.angle_gamma   90.00
#
_symmetry.space_group_name_H-M   'P 1'
#
loop_
_entity.id
_entity.type
_entity.pdbx_description
1 polymer ?
#
loop_
_entity_poly.entity_id
_entity_poly.type
_entity_poly.pdbx_seq_one_letter_code
_entity_poly.pdbx_strand_id
1 'polypeptide(L)'
;MRTPSSSRPRFAVPMDRDGCWASAGVEAKRSDVTRDEVRRSARMGWGRRPQTSRDSPRSASFSIAGSWYAGRVLPSELERALSTGRVWTREELDALGADLTRRLVWAQYDGARVERVFRLEAEGPRGLAEEPVALDAGPIRLVHPGELDPVARAAWGDALAALSILQPIPQLARPVHALSEMDGAGDALVEFPRRQVHPDRVRRVLAGAGWEAGEPDERLRVGYFLKRFARADLVAVIRIEPGLSPSGATPQTPVEAFFMTRAPGGLTVVQAPRLPLREIPPAVVSEVLFELGGLEARDTQP
;
A
#
# COMPACT_ATOMS: atom_id res chain seq x y z
N MET A 1 -47.30 -34.98 21.77
CA MET A 1 -47.52 -34.37 23.10
C MET A 1 -46.16 -34.12 23.75
N ARG A 2 -45.95 -32.87 24.18
CA ARG A 2 -44.94 -32.31 25.12
C ARG A 2 -43.45 -32.32 24.72
N THR A 3 -43.01 -31.10 24.43
CA THR A 3 -41.66 -30.53 24.43
C THR A 3 -41.07 -30.40 25.85
N PRO A 4 -39.76 -30.10 25.94
CA PRO A 4 -39.27 -28.95 26.72
C PRO A 4 -38.30 -28.09 25.85
N SER A 5 -38.49 -26.79 25.63
CA SER A 5 -38.25 -25.61 26.51
C SER A 5 -36.97 -25.71 27.35
N SER A 6 -36.08 -24.74 27.51
CA SER A 6 -35.65 -23.50 26.84
C SER A 6 -34.43 -23.04 27.66
N SER A 7 -33.48 -22.31 27.06
CA SER A 7 -32.76 -21.19 27.72
C SER A 7 -31.63 -20.67 26.84
N ARG A 8 -31.85 -19.47 26.27
CA ARG A 8 -30.80 -18.56 25.79
C ARG A 8 -30.44 -17.61 26.95
N PRO A 9 -29.17 -17.24 27.16
CA PRO A 9 -28.85 -16.13 28.04
C PRO A 9 -29.09 -14.80 27.30
N ARG A 10 -29.99 -13.99 27.86
CA ARG A 10 -30.15 -12.56 27.55
C ARG A 10 -29.11 -11.79 28.36
N PHE A 11 -28.18 -11.11 27.69
CA PHE A 11 -27.42 -10.03 28.33
C PHE A 11 -28.28 -8.77 28.30
N ALA A 12 -28.69 -8.32 29.48
CA ALA A 12 -29.48 -7.13 29.71
C ALA A 12 -28.56 -5.93 29.94
N VAL A 13 -28.82 -4.85 29.21
CA VAL A 13 -28.29 -3.50 29.46
C VAL A 13 -29.28 -2.80 30.41
N PRO A 14 -28.83 -2.13 31.49
CA PRO A 14 -29.73 -1.29 32.27
C PRO A 14 -29.90 0.08 31.61
N MET A 15 -31.12 0.39 31.17
CA MET A 15 -31.58 1.75 30.92
C MET A 15 -32.11 2.34 32.23
N ASP A 16 -31.64 3.55 32.57
CA ASP A 16 -32.19 4.33 33.67
C ASP A 16 -33.43 5.12 33.22
N ARG A 17 -34.41 5.21 34.11
CA ARG A 17 -35.65 5.96 33.95
C ARG A 17 -35.39 7.35 34.46
N ASP A 18 -35.13 8.29 33.55
CA ASP A 18 -35.59 9.67 33.60
C ASP A 18 -34.98 10.42 32.41
N GLY A 19 -35.78 10.55 31.35
CA GLY A 19 -35.42 11.30 30.16
C GLY A 19 -35.36 12.80 30.47
N CYS A 20 -34.22 13.28 30.96
CA CYS A 20 -33.80 14.67 31.00
C CYS A 20 -32.32 14.75 31.39
N TRP A 21 -31.45 15.19 30.48
CA TRP A 21 -30.11 15.62 30.86
C TRP A 21 -30.17 17.10 31.24
N ALA A 22 -30.30 17.34 32.54
CA ALA A 22 -30.09 18.64 33.17
C ALA A 22 -28.60 18.92 33.34
N SER A 23 -28.24 20.18 33.12
CA SER A 23 -26.90 20.73 33.08
C SER A 23 -26.23 20.76 34.46
N ALA A 24 -24.99 20.28 34.53
CA ALA A 24 -23.99 20.66 35.52
C ALA A 24 -22.70 20.93 34.71
N GLY A 25 -22.19 22.15 34.60
CA GLY A 25 -21.87 23.06 35.70
C GLY A 25 -20.44 22.79 36.19
N VAL A 26 -19.46 22.71 35.29
CA VAL A 26 -18.03 22.71 35.63
C VAL A 26 -17.41 23.99 35.07
N GLU A 27 -17.02 24.84 36.00
CA GLU A 27 -16.40 26.14 35.82
C GLU A 27 -14.93 25.96 35.39
N ALA A 28 -14.67 26.04 34.07
CA ALA A 28 -13.32 26.08 33.54
C ALA A 28 -12.86 27.54 33.39
N LYS A 29 -11.85 27.92 34.18
CA LYS A 29 -11.16 29.21 34.12
C LYS A 29 -10.73 29.53 32.67
N ARG A 30 -11.19 30.69 32.19
CA ARG A 30 -10.60 31.42 31.07
C ARG A 30 -9.12 31.70 31.35
N SER A 31 -8.24 31.17 30.51
CA SER A 31 -6.91 31.72 30.32
C SER A 31 -6.86 32.32 28.92
N ASP A 32 -6.88 33.66 28.86
CA ASP A 32 -6.64 34.45 27.66
C ASP A 32 -5.23 34.16 27.13
N VAL A 33 -5.13 33.42 26.04
CA VAL A 33 -3.91 33.35 25.23
C VAL A 33 -4.13 34.24 24.01
N THR A 34 -3.49 35.39 24.03
CA THR A 34 -3.52 36.41 22.97
C THR A 34 -2.94 35.89 21.65
N ARG A 35 -3.51 36.37 20.54
CA ARG A 35 -3.21 36.03 19.13
C ARG A 35 -1.74 36.21 18.68
N ASP A 36 -0.88 36.71 19.55
CA ASP A 36 0.54 37.00 19.29
C ASP A 36 1.51 35.91 19.78
N GLU A 37 1.07 34.94 20.58
CA GLU A 37 1.90 33.80 21.01
C GLU A 37 1.92 32.64 19.99
N VAL A 38 0.84 32.48 19.21
CA VAL A 38 0.79 31.51 18.10
C VAL A 38 1.72 31.94 16.93
N ARG A 39 2.12 33.22 16.87
CA ARG A 39 3.07 33.73 15.86
C ARG A 39 4.54 33.66 16.27
N ARG A 40 4.87 33.35 17.53
CA ARG A 40 6.28 33.22 17.99
C ARG A 40 6.80 31.78 18.02
N SER A 41 5.95 30.76 18.10
CA SER A 41 6.38 29.35 17.97
C SER A 41 6.59 28.89 16.52
N ALA A 42 6.23 29.71 15.52
CA ALA A 42 6.43 29.42 14.10
C ALA A 42 7.78 29.92 13.53
N ARG A 43 8.72 30.36 14.39
CA ARG A 43 10.04 30.86 13.98
C ARG A 43 11.17 30.37 14.89
N MET A 44 11.28 29.07 15.11
CA MET A 44 12.49 28.44 15.63
C MET A 44 12.45 26.97 15.24
N GLY A 45 13.28 26.55 14.27
CA GLY A 45 13.49 25.11 14.04
C GLY A 45 13.48 24.56 12.60
N TRP A 46 13.61 25.37 11.54
CA TRP A 46 14.00 24.85 10.21
C TRP A 46 15.13 25.70 9.66
N GLY A 47 16.35 25.37 10.08
CA GLY A 47 17.53 26.15 9.75
C GLY A 47 18.84 25.48 10.10
N ARG A 48 19.15 24.35 9.46
CA ARG A 48 20.49 24.05 8.91
C ARG A 48 20.35 23.06 7.76
N ARG A 49 20.82 23.46 6.58
CA ARG A 49 21.08 22.57 5.44
C ARG A 49 22.13 21.54 5.87
N PRO A 50 21.97 20.24 5.60
CA PRO A 50 23.11 19.33 5.61
C PRO A 50 24.06 19.78 4.51
N GLN A 51 25.30 20.03 4.89
CA GLN A 51 26.39 20.30 3.98
C GLN A 51 26.64 18.98 3.23
N THR A 52 26.18 18.89 1.99
CA THR A 52 26.46 17.73 1.14
C THR A 52 27.96 17.72 0.87
N SER A 53 28.67 16.78 1.48
CA SER A 53 29.97 16.35 0.99
C SER A 53 29.77 15.93 -0.46
N ARG A 54 30.59 16.50 -1.36
CA ARG A 54 30.73 16.07 -2.74
C ARG A 54 31.21 14.62 -2.74
N ASP A 55 30.27 13.69 -2.71
CA ASP A 55 30.37 12.30 -3.14
C ASP A 55 29.01 11.64 -2.89
N SER A 56 28.01 12.06 -3.67
CA SER A 56 26.77 11.29 -3.83
C SER A 56 26.88 10.52 -5.14
N PRO A 57 26.70 9.18 -5.13
CA PRO A 57 26.69 8.41 -6.37
C PRO A 57 25.54 8.91 -7.25
N ARG A 58 25.89 9.27 -8.48
CA ARG A 58 24.97 9.77 -9.52
C ARG A 58 23.77 8.83 -9.61
N SER A 59 22.57 9.40 -9.48
CA SER A 59 21.32 8.76 -9.84
C SER A 59 21.44 8.22 -11.26
N ALA A 60 21.56 6.90 -11.41
CA ALA A 60 21.58 6.25 -12.71
C ALA A 60 20.22 6.47 -13.36
N SER A 61 20.21 7.21 -14.46
CA SER A 61 19.04 7.39 -15.32
C SER A 61 18.73 6.05 -15.98
N PHE A 62 17.66 5.39 -15.53
CA PHE A 62 17.17 4.15 -16.13
C PHE A 62 16.46 4.47 -17.45
N SER A 63 17.19 4.37 -18.56
CA SER A 63 16.58 4.33 -19.89
C SER A 63 15.91 2.97 -20.07
N ILE A 64 14.59 2.92 -19.88
CA ILE A 64 13.79 1.73 -20.15
C ILE A 64 13.84 1.46 -21.65
N ALA A 65 14.60 0.45 -22.06
CA ALA A 65 14.65 0.01 -23.45
C ALA A 65 13.30 -0.62 -23.83
N GLY A 66 12.47 0.12 -24.56
CA GLY A 66 11.15 -0.31 -25.01
C GLY A 66 11.15 -1.50 -25.98
N SER A 67 12.31 -1.98 -26.44
CA SER A 67 12.40 -3.11 -27.38
C SER A 67 12.26 -4.49 -26.71
N TRP A 68 12.36 -4.58 -25.38
CA TRP A 68 12.35 -5.88 -24.67
C TRP A 68 10.96 -6.47 -24.44
N TYR A 69 9.90 -5.65 -24.46
CA TYR A 69 8.55 -6.04 -24.05
C TYR A 69 7.62 -6.37 -25.22
N ALA A 70 8.16 -6.71 -26.39
CA ALA A 70 7.38 -7.11 -27.55
C ALA A 70 6.66 -8.46 -27.31
N GLY A 71 5.59 -8.43 -26.50
CA GLY A 71 4.46 -9.34 -26.61
C GLY A 71 4.12 -10.28 -25.44
N ARG A 72 4.65 -10.15 -24.21
CA ARG A 72 4.28 -11.13 -23.14
C ARG A 72 3.80 -10.56 -21.80
N VAL A 73 4.55 -9.68 -21.12
CA VAL A 73 4.09 -9.04 -19.86
C VAL A 73 4.62 -7.61 -19.78
N LEU A 74 3.76 -6.66 -19.45
CA LEU A 74 4.13 -5.24 -19.33
C LEU A 74 4.80 -4.95 -17.97
N PRO A 75 5.72 -3.98 -17.87
CA PRO A 75 6.28 -3.55 -16.57
C PRO A 75 5.19 -3.22 -15.53
N SER A 76 4.09 -2.61 -15.95
CA SER A 76 2.95 -2.30 -15.09
C SER A 76 2.26 -3.54 -14.50
N GLU A 77 2.28 -4.67 -15.18
CA GLU A 77 1.73 -5.94 -14.69
C GLU A 77 2.64 -6.56 -13.64
N LEU A 78 3.97 -6.48 -13.83
CA LEU A 78 4.95 -6.89 -12.82
C LEU A 78 4.90 -6.00 -11.58
N GLU A 79 4.77 -4.68 -11.75
CA GLU A 79 4.59 -3.76 -10.63
C GLU A 79 3.30 -4.07 -9.85
N ARG A 80 2.20 -4.37 -10.56
CA ARG A 80 0.96 -4.80 -9.93
C ARG A 80 1.13 -6.15 -9.21
N ALA A 81 1.84 -7.10 -9.80
CA ALA A 81 2.11 -8.41 -9.19
C ALA A 81 2.95 -8.29 -7.91
N LEU A 82 3.98 -7.42 -7.93
CA LEU A 82 4.80 -7.08 -6.77
C LEU A 82 3.94 -6.43 -5.67
N SER A 83 3.16 -5.42 -6.02
CA SER A 83 2.35 -4.64 -5.08
C SER A 83 1.25 -5.48 -4.43
N THR A 84 0.51 -6.25 -5.21
CA THR A 84 -0.61 -7.08 -4.72
C THR A 84 -0.16 -8.42 -4.09
N GLY A 85 1.10 -8.81 -4.31
CA GLY A 85 1.66 -10.09 -3.92
C GLY A 85 0.98 -11.27 -4.63
N ARG A 86 0.85 -11.17 -5.96
CA ARG A 86 0.32 -12.24 -6.81
C ARG A 86 1.13 -13.53 -6.61
N VAL A 87 0.42 -14.64 -6.46
CA VAL A 87 1.00 -15.99 -6.45
C VAL A 87 1.17 -16.47 -7.89
N TRP A 88 2.31 -17.11 -8.16
CA TRP A 88 2.67 -17.66 -9.45
C TRP A 88 2.73 -19.18 -9.39
N THR A 89 2.08 -19.86 -10.33
CA THR A 89 2.29 -21.29 -10.56
C THR A 89 3.57 -21.52 -11.38
N ARG A 90 4.02 -22.78 -11.47
CA ARG A 90 5.18 -23.13 -12.29
C ARG A 90 4.93 -22.82 -13.76
N GLU A 91 3.73 -23.13 -14.26
CA GLU A 91 3.31 -22.88 -15.63
C GLU A 91 3.29 -21.37 -15.95
N GLU A 92 2.85 -20.54 -15.00
CA GLU A 92 2.85 -19.08 -15.17
C GLU A 92 4.28 -18.51 -15.18
N LEU A 93 5.19 -19.04 -14.34
CA LEU A 93 6.61 -18.67 -14.38
C LEU A 93 7.27 -19.07 -15.70
N ASP A 94 6.93 -20.24 -16.24
CA ASP A 94 7.44 -20.69 -17.54
C ASP A 94 6.87 -19.79 -18.67
N ALA A 95 5.60 -19.36 -18.56
CA ALA A 95 4.96 -18.46 -19.52
C ALA A 95 5.56 -17.03 -19.53
N LEU A 96 6.06 -16.53 -18.38
CA LEU A 96 6.83 -15.28 -18.31
C LEU A 96 8.11 -15.34 -19.15
N GLY A 97 8.69 -16.54 -19.30
CA GLY A 97 9.93 -16.77 -20.01
C GLY A 97 11.17 -16.53 -19.15
N ALA A 98 12.20 -17.34 -19.40
CA ALA A 98 13.42 -17.39 -18.59
C ALA A 98 14.19 -16.05 -18.53
N ASP A 99 14.19 -15.25 -19.61
CA ASP A 99 14.87 -13.95 -19.63
C ASP A 99 14.27 -12.98 -18.62
N LEU A 100 12.95 -12.98 -18.47
CA LEU A 100 12.26 -12.07 -17.54
C LEU A 100 12.39 -12.56 -16.10
N THR A 101 12.19 -13.85 -15.86
CA THR A 101 12.22 -14.42 -14.50
C THR A 101 13.60 -14.38 -13.86
N ARG A 102 14.68 -14.52 -14.64
CA ARG A 102 16.09 -14.38 -14.18
C ARG A 102 16.44 -12.98 -13.67
N ARG A 103 15.74 -11.96 -14.14
CA ARG A 103 16.02 -10.55 -13.79
C ARG A 103 15.33 -10.09 -12.51
N LEU A 104 14.56 -10.98 -11.89
CA LEU A 104 13.70 -10.69 -10.75
C LEU A 104 14.09 -11.58 -9.57
N VAL A 105 13.86 -11.08 -8.37
CA VAL A 105 14.06 -11.85 -7.14
C VAL A 105 12.70 -12.40 -6.69
N TRP A 106 12.65 -13.68 -6.42
CA TRP A 106 11.45 -14.41 -6.06
C TRP A 106 11.56 -14.89 -4.62
N ALA A 107 10.41 -15.17 -4.02
CA ALA A 107 10.37 -15.84 -2.74
C ALA A 107 9.28 -16.91 -2.70
N GLN A 108 9.59 -18.00 -2.00
CA GLN A 108 8.61 -18.97 -1.54
C GLN A 108 8.20 -18.58 -0.12
N TYR A 109 6.90 -18.71 0.16
CA TYR A 109 6.32 -18.28 1.43
C TYR A 109 5.66 -19.44 2.17
N ASP A 110 5.78 -19.40 3.49
CA ASP A 110 4.92 -20.14 4.42
C ASP A 110 3.89 -19.14 5.00
N GLY A 111 2.66 -19.22 4.50
CA GLY A 111 1.62 -18.22 4.75
C GLY A 111 2.06 -16.82 4.29
N ALA A 112 2.27 -15.92 5.26
CA ALA A 112 2.72 -14.54 5.05
C ALA A 112 4.23 -14.34 5.23
N ARG A 113 4.96 -15.36 5.71
CA ARG A 113 6.39 -15.27 5.99
C ARG A 113 7.20 -15.69 4.77
N VAL A 114 8.24 -14.92 4.45
CA VAL A 114 9.27 -15.34 3.47
C VAL A 114 10.03 -16.53 4.05
N GLU A 115 9.96 -17.66 3.36
CA GLU A 115 10.68 -18.88 3.73
C GLU A 115 12.04 -18.93 3.02
N ARG A 116 12.03 -18.72 1.70
CA ARG A 116 13.23 -18.80 0.85
C ARG A 116 13.20 -17.70 -0.19
N VAL A 117 14.34 -17.06 -0.44
CA VAL A 117 14.52 -16.02 -1.46
C VAL A 117 15.49 -16.55 -2.50
N PHE A 118 15.18 -16.37 -3.79
CA PHE A 118 15.95 -16.95 -4.87
C PHE A 118 15.80 -16.17 -6.19
N ARG A 119 16.73 -16.42 -7.12
CA ARG A 119 16.58 -16.14 -8.55
C ARG A 119 16.30 -17.42 -9.31
N LEU A 120 15.60 -17.34 -10.44
CA LEU A 120 15.33 -18.50 -11.29
C LEU A 120 16.40 -18.60 -12.38
N GLU A 121 17.08 -19.73 -12.52
CA GLU A 121 18.05 -19.99 -13.60
C GLU A 121 17.64 -21.12 -14.52
N ALA A 122 18.47 -21.43 -15.52
CA ALA A 122 18.27 -22.57 -16.43
C ALA A 122 18.24 -23.90 -15.65
N GLU A 123 19.16 -24.03 -14.71
CA GLU A 123 19.36 -25.23 -13.89
C GLU A 123 18.39 -25.28 -12.70
N GLY A 124 17.68 -24.19 -12.42
CA GLY A 124 16.70 -24.08 -11.35
C GLY A 124 16.91 -22.89 -10.42
N PRO A 125 16.18 -22.82 -9.29
CA PRO A 125 16.26 -21.75 -8.31
C PRO A 125 17.64 -21.69 -7.63
N ARG A 126 18.20 -20.49 -7.50
CA ARG A 126 19.49 -20.22 -6.83
C ARG A 126 19.34 -19.15 -5.76
N GLY A 127 19.94 -19.41 -4.60
CA GLY A 127 20.01 -18.47 -3.49
C GLY A 127 21.07 -17.40 -3.72
N LEU A 128 21.27 -16.58 -2.69
CA LEU A 128 22.17 -15.42 -2.75
C LEU A 128 23.65 -15.83 -2.90
N ALA A 129 24.06 -16.94 -2.26
CA ALA A 129 25.42 -17.47 -2.33
C ALA A 129 25.58 -18.49 -3.46
N GLU A 130 24.73 -18.43 -4.48
CA GLU A 130 24.72 -19.36 -5.60
C GLU A 130 24.45 -20.81 -5.22
N GLU A 131 23.86 -21.07 -4.06
CA GLU A 131 23.44 -22.41 -3.66
C GLU A 131 22.14 -22.82 -4.36
N PRO A 132 21.96 -24.11 -4.73
CA PRO A 132 20.66 -24.61 -5.19
C PRO A 132 19.60 -24.45 -4.11
N VAL A 133 18.44 -23.90 -4.48
CA VAL A 133 17.29 -23.75 -3.57
C VAL A 133 16.24 -24.79 -3.96
N ALA A 134 15.98 -25.74 -3.06
CA ALA A 134 14.82 -26.62 -3.20
C ALA A 134 13.54 -25.83 -2.93
N LEU A 135 12.54 -25.97 -3.80
CA LEU A 135 11.22 -25.37 -3.60
C LEU A 135 10.25 -26.47 -3.15
N ASP A 136 9.54 -26.18 -2.06
CA ASP A 136 8.52 -27.07 -1.52
C ASP A 136 7.13 -26.73 -2.10
N ALA A 137 6.06 -27.37 -1.59
CA ALA A 137 4.70 -27.01 -1.96
C ALA A 137 4.29 -25.71 -1.22
N GLY A 138 4.58 -24.55 -1.83
CA GLY A 138 4.27 -23.25 -1.25
C GLY A 138 4.15 -22.14 -2.31
N PRO A 139 3.38 -21.07 -2.04
CA PRO A 139 3.18 -19.99 -2.99
C PRO A 139 4.50 -19.28 -3.32
N ILE A 140 4.74 -19.08 -4.62
CA ILE A 140 5.86 -18.28 -5.13
C ILE A 140 5.32 -16.89 -5.49
N ARG A 141 6.02 -15.83 -5.06
CA ARG A 141 5.70 -14.44 -5.39
C ARG A 141 6.97 -13.66 -5.70
N LEU A 142 6.84 -12.52 -6.37
CA LEU A 142 7.92 -11.53 -6.39
C LEU A 142 8.17 -11.07 -4.94
N VAL A 143 9.43 -11.09 -4.51
CA VAL A 143 9.76 -10.62 -3.16
C VAL A 143 9.60 -9.11 -3.09
N HIS A 144 8.88 -8.61 -2.09
CA HIS A 144 8.80 -7.19 -1.84
C HIS A 144 10.06 -6.74 -1.06
N PRO A 145 10.70 -5.61 -1.42
CA PRO A 145 11.94 -5.19 -0.77
C PRO A 145 11.80 -4.93 0.74
N GLY A 146 10.61 -4.58 1.21
CA GLY A 146 10.31 -4.44 2.64
C GLY A 146 10.14 -5.75 3.40
N GLU A 147 10.21 -6.90 2.72
CA GLU A 147 10.22 -8.24 3.34
C GLU A 147 11.65 -8.79 3.48
N LEU A 148 12.63 -8.08 2.92
CA LEU A 148 14.05 -8.35 3.10
C LEU A 148 14.60 -7.40 4.15
N ASP A 149 15.46 -7.90 5.03
CA ASP A 149 16.26 -6.99 5.85
C ASP A 149 17.21 -6.17 4.96
N PRO A 150 17.66 -4.98 5.42
CA PRO A 150 18.46 -4.09 4.59
C PRO A 150 19.77 -4.70 4.07
N VAL A 151 20.38 -5.62 4.83
CA VAL A 151 21.65 -6.27 4.44
C VAL A 151 21.38 -7.29 3.33
N ALA A 152 20.38 -8.15 3.51
CA ALA A 152 19.97 -9.10 2.47
C ALA A 152 19.53 -8.38 1.19
N ARG A 153 18.75 -7.29 1.31
CA ARG A 153 18.32 -6.48 0.17
C ARG A 153 19.51 -5.91 -0.61
N ALA A 154 20.49 -5.35 0.08
CA ALA A 154 21.70 -4.80 -0.53
C ALA A 154 22.50 -5.90 -1.24
N ALA A 155 22.69 -7.04 -0.57
CA ALA A 155 23.43 -8.16 -1.13
C ALA A 155 22.77 -8.74 -2.40
N TRP A 156 21.44 -8.84 -2.45
CA TRP A 156 20.72 -9.20 -3.67
C TRP A 156 20.94 -8.17 -4.78
N GLY A 157 20.94 -6.87 -4.45
CA GLY A 157 21.26 -5.81 -5.42
C GLY A 157 22.67 -5.95 -6.00
N ASP A 158 23.66 -6.18 -5.15
CA ASP A 158 25.06 -6.39 -5.55
C ASP A 158 25.23 -7.66 -6.40
N ALA A 159 24.55 -8.74 -6.05
CA ALA A 159 24.57 -10.00 -6.80
C ALA A 159 24.01 -9.80 -8.23
N LEU A 160 22.88 -9.10 -8.38
CA LEU A 160 22.34 -8.78 -9.70
C LEU A 160 23.28 -7.86 -10.50
N ALA A 161 23.87 -6.85 -9.85
CA ALA A 161 24.81 -5.94 -10.49
C ALA A 161 26.08 -6.65 -10.98
N ALA A 162 26.63 -7.58 -10.19
CA ALA A 162 27.79 -8.39 -10.56
C ALA A 162 27.53 -9.26 -11.81
N LEU A 163 26.28 -9.69 -11.99
CA LEU A 163 25.82 -10.43 -13.17
C LEU A 163 25.38 -9.52 -14.32
N SER A 164 25.53 -8.19 -14.20
CA SER A 164 25.02 -7.20 -15.15
C SER A 164 23.52 -7.34 -15.44
N ILE A 165 22.76 -7.81 -14.45
CA ILE A 165 21.31 -7.99 -14.55
C ILE A 165 20.63 -6.66 -14.28
N LEU A 166 19.90 -6.16 -15.28
CA LEU A 166 19.00 -5.02 -15.14
C LEU A 166 17.57 -5.51 -14.88
N GLN A 167 16.99 -5.07 -13.76
CA GLN A 167 15.62 -5.42 -13.41
C GLN A 167 14.61 -4.70 -14.33
N PRO A 168 13.54 -5.39 -14.77
CA PRO A 168 12.53 -4.79 -15.64
C PRO A 168 11.63 -3.76 -14.93
N ILE A 169 11.59 -3.82 -13.60
CA ILE A 169 10.92 -2.89 -12.70
C ILE A 169 11.90 -2.54 -11.56
N PRO A 170 11.73 -1.42 -10.85
CA PRO A 170 12.59 -1.07 -9.72
C PRO A 170 12.25 -1.94 -8.49
N GLN A 171 12.31 -3.27 -8.58
CA GLN A 171 11.88 -4.18 -7.51
C GLN A 171 12.70 -3.96 -6.24
N LEU A 172 14.02 -4.18 -6.28
CA LEU A 172 14.87 -3.99 -5.10
C LEU A 172 15.15 -2.51 -4.81
N ALA A 173 14.92 -1.62 -5.78
CA ALA A 173 15.06 -0.17 -5.62
C ALA A 173 13.76 0.51 -5.14
N ARG A 174 12.65 -0.23 -5.01
CA ARG A 174 11.35 0.35 -4.62
C ARG A 174 11.45 0.96 -3.23
N PRO A 175 10.98 2.20 -3.02
CA PRO A 175 10.90 2.79 -1.69
C PRO A 175 10.08 1.90 -0.76
N VAL A 176 10.55 1.75 0.48
CA VAL A 176 9.84 1.01 1.53
C VAL A 176 9.36 2.03 2.56
N HIS A 177 8.06 2.06 2.79
CA HIS A 177 7.42 2.94 3.75
C HIS A 177 6.89 2.13 4.94
N ALA A 178 6.88 2.75 6.12
CA ALA A 178 6.32 2.19 7.33
C ALA A 178 5.18 3.08 7.83
N LEU A 179 4.31 2.53 8.67
CA LEU A 179 3.34 3.31 9.44
C LEU A 179 4.09 4.33 10.31
N SER A 180 3.56 5.55 10.39
CA SER A 180 4.02 6.51 11.39
C SER A 180 3.54 6.07 12.78
N GLU A 181 4.14 6.64 13.83
CA GLU A 181 3.67 6.43 15.20
C GLU A 181 2.21 6.88 15.39
N MET A 182 1.78 7.89 14.64
CA MET A 182 0.41 8.41 14.68
C MET A 182 -0.60 7.46 14.05
N ASP A 183 -0.18 6.63 13.09
CA ASP A 183 -1.02 5.66 12.41
C ASP A 183 -1.29 4.42 13.29
N GLY A 184 -0.35 4.05 14.16
CA GLY A 184 -0.28 2.71 14.78
C GLY A 184 -1.46 2.29 15.66
N ALA A 185 -2.29 3.22 16.14
CA ALA A 185 -3.45 2.94 16.98
C ALA A 185 -4.81 2.99 16.24
N GLY A 186 -4.83 3.49 15.01
CA GLY A 186 -6.06 3.71 14.23
C GLY A 186 -6.40 2.59 13.25
N ASP A 187 -7.48 2.79 12.51
CA ASP A 187 -7.90 1.96 11.37
C ASP A 187 -7.84 2.72 10.03
N ALA A 188 -7.31 3.95 10.04
CA ALA A 188 -7.18 4.84 8.89
C ALA A 188 -5.78 5.50 8.92
N LEU A 189 -5.17 5.64 7.75
CA LEU A 189 -3.91 6.35 7.63
C LEU A 189 -4.12 7.83 7.98
N VAL A 190 -3.30 8.34 8.90
CA VAL A 190 -3.22 9.74 9.28
C VAL A 190 -2.27 10.45 8.32
N GLU A 191 -1.08 9.88 8.13
CA GLU A 191 -0.03 10.44 7.28
C GLU A 191 -0.11 9.88 5.86
N PHE A 192 -0.86 10.57 5.01
CA PHE A 192 -0.84 10.34 3.56
C PHE A 192 -1.20 11.64 2.82
N PRO A 193 -0.98 11.69 1.49
CA PRO A 193 -1.33 12.83 0.66
C PRO A 193 -2.77 13.28 0.78
N ARG A 194 -3.00 14.49 1.30
CA ARG A 194 -4.33 15.11 1.50
C ARG A 194 -4.49 16.45 0.77
N ARG A 195 -3.58 16.77 -0.15
CA ARG A 195 -3.66 18.00 -0.96
C ARG A 195 -4.71 17.86 -2.06
N GLN A 196 -5.17 18.98 -2.59
CA GLN A 196 -5.99 18.97 -3.80
C GLN A 196 -5.18 18.49 -5.01
N VAL A 197 -5.77 17.59 -5.79
CA VAL A 197 -5.18 16.92 -6.94
C VAL A 197 -6.12 17.05 -8.13
N HIS A 198 -5.57 17.27 -9.32
CA HIS A 198 -6.37 17.28 -10.55
C HIS A 198 -7.05 15.92 -10.77
N PRO A 199 -8.34 15.86 -11.18
CA PRO A 199 -9.06 14.60 -11.32
C PRO A 199 -8.39 13.62 -12.30
N ASP A 200 -7.75 14.11 -13.36
CA ASP A 200 -7.04 13.25 -14.31
C ASP A 200 -5.78 12.61 -13.72
N ARG A 201 -5.12 13.29 -12.78
CA ARG A 201 -3.99 12.72 -12.05
C ARG A 201 -4.46 11.61 -11.12
N VAL A 202 -5.59 11.81 -10.41
CA VAL A 202 -6.21 10.75 -9.59
C VAL A 202 -6.50 9.52 -10.46
N ARG A 203 -7.18 9.69 -11.60
CA ARG A 203 -7.49 8.59 -12.52
C ARG A 203 -6.23 7.88 -13.01
N ARG A 204 -5.23 8.63 -13.46
CA ARG A 204 -3.99 8.09 -14.04
C ARG A 204 -3.14 7.34 -13.02
N VAL A 205 -2.89 7.95 -11.86
CA VAL A 205 -2.03 7.36 -10.82
C VAL A 205 -2.69 6.11 -10.24
N LEU A 206 -3.97 6.20 -9.86
CA LEU A 206 -4.68 5.08 -9.25
C LEU A 206 -4.90 3.94 -10.26
N ALA A 207 -5.36 4.22 -11.49
CA ALA A 207 -5.53 3.17 -12.49
C ALA A 207 -4.18 2.53 -12.91
N GLY A 208 -3.12 3.34 -13.04
CA GLY A 208 -1.76 2.85 -13.33
C GLY A 208 -1.25 1.90 -12.25
N ALA A 209 -1.53 2.20 -10.98
CA ALA A 209 -1.23 1.34 -9.84
C ALA A 209 -2.22 0.17 -9.68
N GLY A 210 -3.24 0.04 -10.52
CA GLY A 210 -4.21 -1.06 -10.48
C GLY A 210 -5.30 -0.91 -9.42
N TRP A 211 -5.60 0.32 -9.00
CA TRP A 211 -6.79 0.60 -8.20
C TRP A 211 -8.02 0.64 -9.09
N GLU A 212 -9.11 0.08 -8.59
CA GLU A 212 -10.42 0.03 -9.23
C GLU A 212 -11.28 1.17 -8.71
N ALA A 213 -12.00 1.85 -9.62
CA ALA A 213 -13.00 2.83 -9.23
C ALA A 213 -14.13 2.14 -8.46
N GLY A 214 -14.57 2.76 -7.37
CA GLY A 214 -15.76 2.34 -6.65
C GLY A 214 -17.04 2.55 -7.45
N GLU A 215 -18.15 2.02 -6.92
CA GLU A 215 -19.47 2.24 -7.51
C GLU A 215 -19.83 3.73 -7.47
N PRO A 216 -20.38 4.29 -8.56
CA PRO A 216 -20.85 5.67 -8.57
C PRO A 216 -22.00 5.88 -7.57
N ASP A 217 -22.06 7.07 -6.98
CA ASP A 217 -23.23 7.49 -6.19
C ASP A 217 -24.45 7.80 -7.08
N GLU A 218 -25.56 8.19 -6.46
CA GLU A 218 -26.80 8.58 -7.16
C GLU A 218 -26.63 9.75 -8.14
N ARG A 219 -25.53 10.52 -8.00
CA ARG A 219 -25.16 11.65 -8.87
C ARG A 219 -24.07 11.26 -9.87
N LEU A 220 -23.83 9.95 -10.06
CA LEU A 220 -22.83 9.36 -10.94
C LEU A 220 -21.39 9.76 -10.57
N ARG A 221 -21.11 10.07 -9.30
CA ARG A 221 -19.77 10.41 -8.83
C ARG A 221 -19.07 9.20 -8.25
N VAL A 222 -17.82 8.99 -8.65
CA VAL A 222 -16.93 8.01 -8.00
C VAL A 222 -16.24 8.69 -6.82
N GLY A 223 -16.65 8.35 -5.60
CA GLY A 223 -16.13 8.93 -4.35
C GLY A 223 -14.99 8.13 -3.70
N TYR A 224 -14.66 6.95 -4.22
CA TYR A 224 -13.60 6.12 -3.67
C TYR A 224 -12.98 5.20 -4.72
N PHE A 225 -11.78 4.71 -4.43
CA PHE A 225 -11.10 3.67 -5.17
C PHE A 225 -10.70 2.55 -4.22
N LEU A 226 -10.58 1.34 -4.75
CA LEU A 226 -10.21 0.16 -3.98
C LEU A 226 -9.11 -0.65 -4.68
N LYS A 227 -8.29 -1.35 -3.91
CA LYS A 227 -7.28 -2.26 -4.43
C LYS A 227 -7.19 -3.51 -3.58
N ARG A 228 -7.13 -4.67 -4.23
CA ARG A 228 -7.12 -5.99 -3.58
C ARG A 228 -5.71 -6.51 -3.45
N PHE A 229 -5.37 -7.02 -2.27
CA PHE A 229 -4.05 -7.58 -1.97
C PHE A 229 -4.18 -9.08 -1.73
N ALA A 230 -3.83 -9.87 -2.75
CA ALA A 230 -3.93 -11.33 -2.70
C ALA A 230 -3.08 -11.94 -1.57
N ARG A 231 -1.94 -11.33 -1.25
CA ARG A 231 -1.04 -11.82 -0.18
C ARG A 231 -1.63 -11.81 1.23
N ALA A 232 -2.64 -10.97 1.46
CA ALA A 232 -3.17 -10.70 2.80
C ALA A 232 -4.70 -10.81 2.86
N ASP A 233 -5.33 -11.25 1.76
CA ASP A 233 -6.78 -11.33 1.56
C ASP A 233 -7.55 -10.10 2.06
N LEU A 234 -7.02 -8.92 1.77
CA LEU A 234 -7.57 -7.64 2.22
C LEU A 234 -7.76 -6.66 1.06
N VAL A 235 -8.49 -5.59 1.35
CA VAL A 235 -8.76 -4.50 0.41
C VAL A 235 -8.30 -3.18 1.03
N ALA A 236 -7.50 -2.41 0.29
CA ALA A 236 -7.24 -1.01 0.61
C ALA A 236 -8.29 -0.13 -0.07
N VAL A 237 -8.71 0.93 0.60
CA VAL A 237 -9.68 1.90 0.10
C VAL A 237 -9.12 3.30 0.28
N ILE A 238 -9.22 4.13 -0.76
CA ILE A 238 -8.98 5.57 -0.69
C ILE A 238 -10.26 6.32 -1.06
N ARG A 239 -10.71 7.21 -0.19
CA ARG A 239 -11.84 8.11 -0.42
C ARG A 239 -11.34 9.47 -0.90
N ILE A 240 -12.07 10.02 -1.85
CA ILE A 240 -11.82 11.33 -2.43
C ILE A 240 -13.08 12.19 -2.36
N GLU A 241 -12.89 13.49 -2.16
CA GLU A 241 -13.96 14.48 -2.18
C GLU A 241 -13.65 15.58 -3.21
N PRO A 242 -14.67 16.10 -3.92
CA PRO A 242 -16.11 15.80 -3.79
C PRO A 242 -16.57 14.56 -4.60
N GLY A 243 -15.63 13.79 -5.14
CA GLY A 243 -15.89 12.66 -6.05
C GLY A 243 -15.72 13.05 -7.51
N LEU A 244 -15.28 12.09 -8.32
CA LEU A 244 -15.09 12.25 -9.76
C LEU A 244 -16.44 12.18 -10.47
N SER A 245 -16.90 13.31 -11.04
CA SER A 245 -18.05 13.30 -11.93
C SER A 245 -17.65 12.98 -13.38
N PRO A 246 -18.60 12.56 -14.24
CA PRO A 246 -18.32 12.28 -15.64
C PRO A 246 -17.90 13.53 -16.43
N SER A 247 -18.36 14.71 -16.03
CA SER A 247 -18.18 15.98 -16.75
C SER A 247 -17.14 16.92 -16.14
N GLY A 248 -16.62 16.60 -14.94
CA GLY A 248 -15.96 17.59 -14.09
C GLY A 248 -14.43 17.56 -14.11
N ALA A 249 -13.85 18.76 -14.16
CA ALA A 249 -12.45 19.04 -13.85
C ALA A 249 -12.24 19.44 -12.36
N THR A 250 -13.24 19.20 -11.51
CA THR A 250 -13.20 19.62 -10.09
C THR A 250 -12.02 18.97 -9.38
N PRO A 251 -11.14 19.77 -8.73
CA PRO A 251 -10.05 19.24 -7.93
C PRO A 251 -10.56 18.27 -6.86
N GLN A 252 -9.83 17.18 -6.66
CA GLN A 252 -10.15 16.13 -5.72
C GLN A 252 -9.21 16.19 -4.53
N THR A 253 -9.72 15.93 -3.33
CA THR A 253 -8.94 15.84 -2.11
C THR A 253 -9.05 14.41 -1.61
N PRO A 254 -7.94 13.66 -1.47
CA PRO A 254 -7.95 12.41 -0.73
C PRO A 254 -8.26 12.71 0.75
N VAL A 255 -9.33 12.14 1.28
CA VAL A 255 -9.83 12.47 2.63
C VAL A 255 -9.64 11.35 3.64
N GLU A 256 -9.59 10.10 3.17
CA GLU A 256 -9.46 8.94 4.05
C GLU A 256 -8.85 7.76 3.30
N ALA A 257 -7.84 7.10 3.87
CA ALA A 257 -7.26 5.87 3.36
C ALA A 257 -7.29 4.81 4.47
N PHE A 258 -7.82 3.62 4.20
CA PHE A 258 -8.02 2.57 5.19
C PHE A 258 -8.03 1.18 4.58
N PHE A 259 -8.05 0.15 5.42
CA PHE A 259 -8.02 -1.25 5.01
C PHE A 259 -9.24 -2.00 5.55
N MET A 260 -9.65 -3.01 4.80
CA MET A 260 -10.83 -3.81 5.11
C MET A 260 -10.56 -5.28 4.84
N THR A 261 -11.24 -6.16 5.57
CA THR A 261 -11.32 -7.57 5.16
C THR A 261 -11.98 -7.65 3.79
N ARG A 262 -11.59 -8.62 2.96
CA ARG A 262 -12.31 -8.90 1.73
C ARG A 262 -13.79 -9.15 2.04
N ALA A 263 -14.67 -8.36 1.41
CA ALA A 263 -16.11 -8.46 1.63
C ALA A 263 -16.61 -9.89 1.33
N PRO A 264 -17.27 -10.56 2.28
CA PRO A 264 -18.05 -11.76 2.00
C PRO A 264 -19.12 -11.45 0.94
N GLY A 265 -19.50 -12.44 0.14
CA GLY A 265 -20.51 -12.27 -0.91
C GLY A 265 -21.78 -11.60 -0.37
N GLY A 266 -22.20 -10.49 -1.00
CA GLY A 266 -23.40 -9.72 -0.65
C GLY A 266 -23.15 -8.37 0.02
N LEU A 267 -21.93 -8.08 0.50
CA LEU A 267 -21.57 -6.75 1.00
C LEU A 267 -20.85 -5.92 -0.07
N THR A 268 -21.17 -4.63 -0.15
CA THR A 268 -20.31 -3.69 -0.89
C THR A 268 -18.98 -3.54 -0.13
N VAL A 269 -17.88 -3.29 -0.85
CA VAL A 269 -16.54 -3.21 -0.25
C VAL A 269 -16.53 -2.25 0.94
N VAL A 270 -17.17 -1.08 0.82
CA VAL A 270 -17.24 -0.04 1.86
C VAL A 270 -18.07 -0.41 3.10
N GLN A 271 -18.81 -1.52 3.08
CA GLN A 271 -19.56 -2.03 4.23
C GLN A 271 -18.82 -3.13 5.01
N ALA A 272 -17.68 -3.62 4.52
CA ALA A 272 -16.92 -4.64 5.23
C ALA A 272 -16.29 -4.08 6.53
N PRO A 273 -15.92 -4.94 7.49
CA PRO A 273 -15.17 -4.52 8.66
C PRO A 273 -13.84 -3.88 8.30
N ARG A 274 -13.53 -2.73 8.91
CA ARG A 274 -12.22 -2.09 8.85
C ARG A 274 -11.22 -2.89 9.68
N LEU A 275 -9.98 -2.91 9.21
CA LEU A 275 -8.87 -3.56 9.90
C LEU A 275 -8.00 -2.51 10.59
N PRO A 276 -7.55 -2.77 11.83
CA PRO A 276 -6.62 -1.87 12.50
C PRO A 276 -5.27 -1.89 11.78
N LEU A 277 -4.62 -0.74 11.68
CA LEU A 277 -3.42 -0.59 10.86
C LEU A 277 -2.27 -1.50 11.29
N ARG A 278 -2.16 -1.78 12.60
CA ARG A 278 -1.17 -2.71 13.17
C ARG A 278 -1.29 -4.16 12.68
N GLU A 279 -2.44 -4.56 12.17
CA GLU A 279 -2.70 -5.92 11.64
C GLU A 279 -2.40 -6.01 10.14
N ILE A 280 -2.10 -4.89 9.48
CA ILE A 280 -1.81 -4.85 8.06
C ILE A 280 -0.35 -5.23 7.81
N PRO A 281 -0.06 -6.16 6.90
CA PRO A 281 1.32 -6.53 6.57
C PRO A 281 2.13 -5.30 6.13
N PRO A 282 3.37 -5.10 6.65
CA PRO A 282 4.18 -3.92 6.34
C PRO A 282 4.40 -3.69 4.83
N ALA A 283 4.52 -4.76 4.04
CA ALA A 283 4.62 -4.67 2.60
C ALA A 283 3.37 -4.02 1.96
N VAL A 284 2.18 -4.36 2.44
CA VAL A 284 0.93 -3.79 1.92
C VAL A 284 0.82 -2.30 2.28
N VAL A 285 1.16 -1.93 3.51
CA VAL A 285 1.22 -0.53 3.94
C VAL A 285 2.19 0.25 3.06
N SER A 286 3.39 -0.29 2.88
CA SER A 286 4.44 0.32 2.06
C SER A 286 3.97 0.64 0.66
N GLU A 287 3.27 -0.31 0.03
CA GLU A 287 2.74 -0.18 -1.32
C GLU A 287 1.64 0.88 -1.42
N VAL A 288 0.70 0.90 -0.47
CA VAL A 288 -0.36 1.92 -0.46
C VAL A 288 0.24 3.31 -0.27
N LEU A 289 1.18 3.49 0.66
CA LEU A 289 1.84 4.79 0.88
C LEU A 289 2.67 5.23 -0.34
N PHE A 290 3.40 4.30 -0.96
CA PHE A 290 4.16 4.57 -2.18
C PHE A 290 3.26 5.07 -3.31
N GLU A 291 2.14 4.36 -3.54
CA GLU A 291 1.20 4.66 -4.62
C GLU A 291 0.43 5.95 -4.37
N LEU A 292 -0.03 6.19 -3.14
CA LEU A 292 -0.67 7.44 -2.76
C LEU A 292 0.29 8.62 -2.86
N GLY A 293 1.58 8.45 -2.55
CA GLY A 293 2.63 9.45 -2.76
C GLY A 293 2.69 10.00 -4.19
N GLY A 294 2.33 9.19 -5.18
CA GLY A 294 2.21 9.62 -6.58
C GLY A 294 1.17 10.71 -6.83
N LEU A 295 0.21 10.90 -5.92
CA LEU A 295 -0.80 11.96 -6.00
C LEU A 295 -0.23 13.36 -5.67
N GLU A 296 0.86 13.47 -4.91
CA GLU A 296 1.49 14.77 -4.59
C GLU A 296 2.55 15.22 -5.60
N ALA A 297 3.09 14.28 -6.38
CA ALA A 297 4.07 14.63 -7.39
C ALA A 297 3.47 15.69 -8.33
N ARG A 298 4.20 16.79 -8.58
CA ARG A 298 3.75 17.79 -9.54
C ARG A 298 3.65 17.13 -10.92
N ASP A 299 2.70 17.58 -11.75
CA ASP A 299 2.76 17.25 -13.17
C ASP A 299 4.06 17.85 -13.72
N THR A 300 5.04 16.99 -14.00
CA THR A 300 6.14 17.36 -14.89
C THR A 300 5.50 17.51 -16.26
N GLN A 301 5.10 18.74 -16.58
CA GLN A 301 4.52 19.07 -17.85
C GLN A 301 5.57 18.77 -18.94
N PRO A 302 5.23 18.04 -20.02
CA PRO A 302 6.12 17.89 -21.16
C PRO A 302 6.36 19.23 -21.87
#